data_AF-A0A1C0W3L7-F1
#
_entry.id   AF-A0A1C0W3L7-F1
#
_cell.length_a   1.000
_cell.length_b   1.000
_cell.length_c   1.000
_cell.angle_alpha   90.00
_cell.angle_beta   90.00
_cell.angle_gamma   90.00
#
_symmetry.space_group_name_H-M   'P 1'
#
loop_
_entity.id
_entity.type
_entity.pdbx_description
1 polymer ?
#
loop_
_entity_poly.entity_id
_entity_poly.type
_entity_poly.pdbx_seq_one_letter_code
_entity_poly.pdbx_strand_id
1 'polypeptide(L)'
;MKKWLFFVVCSLILIWAYFQFSPSYSLSRKAKEEFAKGNYQESYHLANLALEKNLYNKAAFSVANQSKQRLNIQNFLNKTKENYNILIQILQKPKLSPQEFLQIQWIYEAFIREYQTLFFFNHPTKQEKEEIESYAQWFKQLKLKIDSAKEIKH
;
A
#
# COMPACT_ATOMS: atom_id res chain seq x y z
N MET A 1 7.45 51.47 -13.36
CA MET A 1 7.63 50.48 -12.27
C MET A 1 6.32 50.13 -11.55
N LYS A 2 5.58 51.08 -10.95
CA LYS A 2 4.33 50.78 -10.20
C LYS A 2 3.23 50.05 -10.99
N LYS A 3 2.98 50.41 -12.26
CA LYS A 3 1.99 49.75 -13.12
C LYS A 3 2.35 48.28 -13.43
N TRP A 4 3.63 47.99 -13.63
CA TRP A 4 4.11 46.62 -13.88
C TRP A 4 3.95 45.75 -12.62
N LEU A 5 4.28 46.30 -11.45
CA LEU A 5 4.06 45.62 -10.17
C LEU A 5 2.57 45.29 -9.95
N PHE A 6 1.66 46.22 -10.29
CA PHE A 6 0.22 45.97 -10.24
C PHE A 6 -0.21 44.81 -11.14
N PHE A 7 0.25 44.77 -12.41
CA PHE A 7 -0.04 43.65 -13.32
C PHE A 7 0.51 42.32 -12.81
N VAL A 8 1.73 42.30 -12.26
CA VAL A 8 2.31 41.09 -11.67
C VAL A 8 1.46 40.58 -10.50
N VAL A 9 1.07 41.47 -9.58
CA VAL A 9 0.23 41.11 -8.43
C VAL A 9 -1.14 40.61 -8.88
N CYS A 10 -1.79 41.28 -9.83
CA CYS A 10 -3.07 40.83 -10.39
C CYS A 10 -2.96 39.45 -11.05
N SER A 11 -1.90 39.20 -11.83
CA SER A 11 -1.65 37.89 -12.45
C SER A 11 -1.45 36.80 -11.41
N LEU A 12 -0.71 37.07 -10.33
CA LEU A 12 -0.53 36.11 -9.23
C LEU A 12 -1.85 35.79 -8.52
N ILE A 13 -2.72 36.79 -8.30
CA ILE A 13 -4.04 36.59 -7.70
C ILE A 13 -4.92 35.71 -8.59
N LEU A 14 -4.92 35.94 -9.91
CA LEU A 14 -5.69 35.12 -10.86
C LEU A 14 -5.21 33.67 -10.90
N ILE A 15 -3.88 33.46 -10.88
CA ILE A 15 -3.28 32.13 -10.79
C ILE A 15 -3.68 31.45 -9.48
N TRP A 16 -3.60 32.15 -8.35
CA TRP A 16 -4.02 31.62 -7.06
C TRP A 16 -5.51 31.27 -7.03
N ALA A 17 -6.36 32.15 -7.56
CA ALA A 17 -7.80 31.89 -7.67
C ALA A 17 -8.09 30.65 -8.52
N TYR A 18 -7.40 30.47 -9.65
CA TYR A 18 -7.53 29.25 -10.46
C TYR A 18 -7.24 27.98 -9.65
N PHE A 19 -6.17 27.94 -8.85
CA PHE A 19 -5.87 26.79 -8.00
C PHE A 19 -6.89 26.58 -6.86
N GLN A 20 -7.54 27.64 -6.37
CA GLN A 20 -8.55 27.51 -5.32
C GLN A 20 -9.90 27.04 -5.85
N PHE A 21 -10.36 27.61 -6.96
CA PHE A 21 -11.71 27.38 -7.50
C PHE A 21 -11.76 26.27 -8.55
N SER A 22 -10.62 25.77 -9.03
CA SER A 22 -10.61 24.62 -9.95
C SER A 22 -11.19 23.36 -9.26
N PRO A 23 -12.23 22.72 -9.85
CA PRO A 23 -12.82 21.50 -9.29
C PRO A 23 -11.81 20.37 -9.08
N SER A 24 -10.81 20.25 -9.97
CA SER A 24 -9.75 19.25 -9.84
C SER A 24 -8.90 19.50 -8.59
N TYR A 25 -8.54 20.75 -8.28
CA TYR A 25 -7.76 21.08 -7.09
C TYR A 25 -8.58 20.94 -5.80
N SER A 26 -9.88 21.23 -5.83
CA SER A 26 -10.78 20.95 -4.71
C SER A 26 -10.82 19.46 -4.36
N LEU A 27 -11.01 18.60 -5.36
CA LEU A 27 -10.99 17.14 -5.18
C LEU A 27 -9.63 16.64 -4.68
N SER A 28 -8.52 17.17 -5.20
CA SER A 28 -7.18 16.82 -4.71
C SER A 28 -6.97 17.18 -3.23
N ARG A 29 -7.55 18.29 -2.74
CA ARG A 29 -7.49 18.64 -1.32
C ARG A 29 -8.28 17.65 -0.46
N LYS A 30 -9.51 17.32 -0.86
CA LYS A 30 -10.32 16.30 -0.17
C LYS A 30 -9.60 14.93 -0.15
N ALA A 31 -8.98 14.54 -1.26
CA ALA A 31 -8.17 13.32 -1.29
C ALA A 31 -7.03 13.36 -0.26
N LYS A 32 -6.32 14.48 -0.11
CA LYS A 32 -5.29 14.64 0.94
C LYS A 32 -5.85 14.55 2.35
N GLU A 33 -7.03 15.13 2.59
CA GLU A 33 -7.71 15.04 3.88
C GLU A 33 -8.06 13.59 4.23
N GLU A 34 -8.63 12.84 3.28
CA GLU A 34 -8.94 11.42 3.45
C GLU A 34 -7.67 10.58 3.62
N PHE A 35 -6.60 10.88 2.89
CA PHE A 35 -5.30 10.25 3.08
C PHE A 35 -4.77 10.45 4.51
N ALA A 36 -4.86 11.67 5.03
CA ALA A 36 -4.41 11.99 6.39
C ALA A 36 -5.24 11.29 7.48
N LYS A 37 -6.52 11.00 7.20
CA LYS A 37 -7.39 10.19 8.08
C LYS A 37 -7.12 8.69 7.99
N GLY A 38 -6.29 8.24 7.04
CA GLY A 38 -6.05 6.81 6.77
C GLY A 38 -7.08 6.17 5.85
N ASN A 39 -8.00 6.95 5.28
CA ASN A 39 -9.04 6.48 4.35
C ASN A 39 -8.47 6.35 2.93
N TYR A 40 -7.49 5.46 2.75
CA TYR A 40 -6.70 5.40 1.51
C TYR A 40 -7.51 5.01 0.28
N GLN A 41 -8.59 4.23 0.44
CA GLN A 41 -9.48 3.86 -0.67
C GLN A 41 -10.25 5.08 -1.19
N GLU A 42 -10.86 5.85 -0.29
CA GLU A 42 -11.58 7.07 -0.66
C GLU A 42 -10.63 8.14 -1.18
N SER A 43 -9.47 8.29 -0.55
CA SER A 43 -8.39 9.16 -1.04
C SER A 43 -7.99 8.82 -2.48
N TYR A 44 -7.80 7.53 -2.78
CA TYR A 44 -7.46 7.08 -4.14
C TYR A 44 -8.58 7.41 -5.14
N HIS A 45 -9.83 7.17 -4.76
CA HIS A 45 -10.99 7.48 -5.59
C HIS A 45 -11.08 8.98 -5.91
N LEU A 46 -11.05 9.84 -4.89
CA LEU A 46 -11.11 11.29 -5.05
C LEU A 46 -9.95 11.86 -5.86
N ALA A 47 -8.75 11.31 -5.68
CA ALA A 47 -7.57 11.71 -6.45
C ALA A 47 -7.71 11.34 -7.94
N ASN A 48 -8.27 10.17 -8.27
CA ASN A 48 -8.55 9.80 -9.66
C ASN A 48 -9.65 10.67 -10.29
N LEU A 49 -10.73 10.96 -9.56
CA LEU A 49 -11.75 11.92 -10.01
C LEU A 49 -11.14 13.31 -10.29
N ALA A 50 -10.15 13.74 -9.51
CA ALA A 50 -9.42 14.97 -9.77
C ALA A 50 -8.60 14.91 -11.07
N LEU A 51 -7.98 13.76 -11.37
CA LEU A 51 -7.20 13.53 -12.59
C LEU A 51 -8.08 13.42 -13.84
N GLU A 52 -9.28 12.85 -13.73
CA GLU A 52 -10.27 12.85 -14.81
C GLU A 52 -10.65 14.28 -15.23
N LYS A 53 -10.72 15.21 -14.26
CA LYS A 53 -10.99 16.63 -14.53
C LYS A 53 -9.77 17.39 -15.04
N ASN A 54 -8.57 17.01 -14.61
CA ASN A 54 -7.31 17.58 -15.08
C ASN A 54 -6.15 16.60 -14.88
N LEU A 55 -5.74 15.95 -15.97
CA LEU A 55 -4.68 14.95 -16.00
C LEU A 55 -3.32 15.49 -15.53
N TYR A 56 -3.09 16.80 -15.64
CA TYR A 56 -1.84 17.46 -15.24
C TYR A 56 -1.85 17.98 -13.79
N ASN A 57 -2.89 17.67 -13.02
CA ASN A 57 -2.92 18.03 -11.60
C ASN A 57 -1.90 17.19 -10.82
N LYS A 58 -0.69 17.74 -10.65
CA LYS A 58 0.42 17.10 -9.92
C LYS A 58 0.06 16.73 -8.48
N ALA A 59 -0.80 17.50 -7.82
CA ALA A 59 -1.22 17.22 -6.46
C ALA A 59 -2.14 15.98 -6.40
N ALA A 60 -3.08 15.86 -7.34
CA ALA A 60 -3.93 14.69 -7.49
C ALA A 60 -3.09 13.44 -7.83
N PHE A 61 -2.19 13.55 -8.81
CA PHE A 61 -1.30 12.46 -9.21
C PHE A 61 -0.47 11.92 -8.03
N SER A 62 0.14 12.82 -7.27
CA SER A 62 0.95 12.45 -6.11
C SER A 62 0.14 11.71 -5.05
N VAL A 63 -1.06 12.21 -4.72
CA VAL A 63 -1.92 11.60 -3.69
C VAL A 63 -2.51 10.29 -4.16
N ALA A 64 -2.89 10.17 -5.44
CA ALA A 64 -3.33 8.92 -6.03
C ALA A 64 -2.23 7.85 -5.90
N ASN A 65 -0.98 8.19 -6.26
CA ASN A 65 0.13 7.25 -6.16
C ASN A 65 0.40 6.83 -4.71
N GLN A 66 0.44 7.79 -3.78
CA GLN A 66 0.63 7.50 -2.35
C GLN A 66 -0.49 6.60 -1.79
N SER A 67 -1.74 6.90 -2.14
CA SER A 67 -2.91 6.12 -1.69
C SER A 67 -2.86 4.69 -2.23
N LYS A 68 -2.51 4.53 -3.51
CA LYS A 68 -2.34 3.22 -4.14
C LYS A 68 -1.26 2.40 -3.43
N GLN A 69 -0.14 3.02 -3.08
CA GLN A 69 0.93 2.33 -2.35
C GLN A 69 0.46 1.85 -0.97
N ARG A 70 -0.27 2.70 -0.23
CA ARG A 70 -0.84 2.33 1.07
C ARG A 70 -1.81 1.16 0.94
N LEU A 71 -2.70 1.20 -0.04
CA LEU A 71 -3.65 0.13 -0.31
C LEU A 71 -2.96 -1.19 -0.62
N ASN A 72 -1.93 -1.18 -1.47
CA ASN A 72 -1.16 -2.38 -1.81
C ASN A 72 -0.52 -3.00 -0.56
N ILE A 73 0.09 -2.16 0.30
CA ILE A 73 0.74 -2.61 1.53
C ILE A 73 -0.28 -3.15 2.53
N GLN A 74 -1.41 -2.46 2.74
CA GLN A 74 -2.47 -2.93 3.62
C GLN A 74 -3.07 -4.25 3.15
N ASN A 75 -3.32 -4.39 1.85
CA ASN A 75 -3.83 -5.65 1.28
C ASN A 75 -2.84 -6.79 1.50
N PHE A 76 -1.55 -6.55 1.26
CA PHE A 76 -0.48 -7.52 1.54
C PHE A 76 -0.46 -7.93 3.02
N LEU A 77 -0.48 -6.97 3.94
CA LEU A 77 -0.45 -7.22 5.38
C LEU A 77 -1.69 -7.97 5.86
N ASN A 78 -2.89 -7.57 5.42
CA ASN A 78 -4.13 -8.23 5.77
C ASN A 78 -4.13 -9.69 5.32
N LYS A 79 -3.79 -9.94 4.04
CA LYS A 79 -3.68 -11.29 3.50
C LYS A 79 -2.61 -12.12 4.23
N THR A 80 -1.47 -11.50 4.54
CA THR A 80 -0.38 -12.15 5.29
C THR A 80 -0.84 -12.55 6.69
N LYS A 81 -1.57 -11.69 7.38
CA LYS A 81 -2.12 -11.95 8.71
C LYS A 81 -3.17 -13.06 8.70
N GLU A 82 -4.06 -13.06 7.71
CA GLU A 82 -5.03 -14.14 7.52
C GLU A 82 -4.33 -15.49 7.31
N ASN A 83 -3.36 -15.51 6.38
CA ASN A 83 -2.53 -16.67 6.10
C ASN A 83 -1.74 -17.14 7.33
N TYR A 84 -1.15 -16.23 8.08
CA TYR A 84 -0.46 -16.53 9.32
C TYR A 84 -1.38 -17.23 10.33
N ASN A 85 -2.60 -16.72 10.53
CA ASN A 85 -3.56 -17.32 11.44
C ASN A 85 -3.95 -18.75 11.02
N ILE A 86 -4.18 -18.96 9.72
CA ILE A 86 -4.44 -20.29 9.14
C ILE A 86 -3.27 -21.23 9.45
N LEU A 87 -2.04 -20.79 9.21
CA LEU A 87 -0.85 -21.60 9.44
C LEU A 87 -0.66 -21.96 10.92
N ILE A 88 -0.88 -21.02 11.84
CA ILE A 88 -0.79 -21.30 13.28
C ILE A 88 -1.80 -22.38 13.68
N GLN A 89 -3.04 -22.31 13.18
CA GLN A 89 -4.07 -23.33 13.45
C GLN A 89 -3.66 -24.72 12.90
N ILE A 90 -3.08 -24.77 11.72
CA ILE A 90 -2.58 -26.02 11.12
C ILE A 90 -1.42 -26.59 11.97
N LEU A 91 -0.45 -25.74 12.33
CA LEU A 91 0.77 -26.15 13.03
C LEU A 91 0.53 -26.57 14.49
N GLN A 92 -0.61 -26.22 15.08
CA GLN A 92 -1.01 -26.68 16.42
C GLN A 92 -1.47 -28.15 16.43
N LYS A 93 -1.73 -28.75 15.27
CA LYS A 93 -2.19 -30.14 15.18
C LYS A 93 -1.05 -31.10 15.50
N PRO A 94 -1.31 -32.19 16.23
CA PRO A 94 -0.27 -33.17 16.60
C PRO A 94 0.31 -33.90 15.39
N LYS A 95 -0.46 -34.03 14.30
CA LYS A 95 -0.03 -34.63 13.04
C LYS A 95 -0.66 -33.89 11.87
N LEU A 96 0.15 -33.58 10.87
CA LEU A 96 -0.27 -32.94 9.63
C LEU A 96 -0.65 -33.98 8.58
N SER A 97 -1.78 -33.77 7.93
CA SER A 97 -2.19 -34.46 6.71
C SER A 97 -1.37 -33.99 5.50
N PRO A 98 -1.29 -34.79 4.42
CA PRO A 98 -0.67 -34.35 3.17
C PRO A 98 -1.29 -33.06 2.60
N GLN A 99 -2.61 -32.89 2.73
CA GLN A 99 -3.33 -31.71 2.26
C GLN A 99 -2.92 -30.45 3.03
N GLU A 100 -2.82 -30.56 4.36
CA GLU A 100 -2.34 -29.44 5.20
C GLU A 100 -0.90 -29.07 4.90
N PHE A 101 -0.06 -30.07 4.61
CA PHE A 101 1.31 -29.81 4.19
C PHE A 101 1.37 -29.03 2.87
N LEU A 102 0.57 -29.42 1.88
CA LEU A 102 0.45 -28.69 0.62
C LEU A 102 -0.08 -27.28 0.83
N GLN A 103 -1.08 -27.10 1.70
CA GLN A 103 -1.63 -25.80 2.03
C GLN A 103 -0.57 -24.88 2.64
N ILE A 104 0.25 -25.40 3.58
CA ILE A 104 1.37 -24.65 4.15
C ILE A 104 2.34 -24.20 3.05
N GLN A 105 2.70 -25.10 2.13
CA GLN A 105 3.60 -24.78 1.02
C GLN A 105 3.03 -23.68 0.12
N TRP A 106 1.75 -23.78 -0.26
CA TRP A 106 1.10 -22.77 -1.10
C TRP A 106 1.04 -21.40 -0.44
N ILE A 107 0.72 -21.34 0.85
CA ILE A 107 0.70 -20.08 1.59
C ILE A 107 2.10 -19.48 1.66
N TYR A 108 3.12 -20.28 1.96
CA TYR A 108 4.51 -19.82 1.97
C TYR A 108 4.95 -19.27 0.60
N GLU A 109 4.70 -20.02 -0.48
CA GLU A 109 5.08 -19.60 -1.82
C GLU A 109 4.34 -18.34 -2.28
N ALA A 110 3.05 -18.21 -1.96
CA ALA A 110 2.28 -17.01 -2.24
C ALA A 110 2.86 -15.79 -1.50
N PHE A 111 3.16 -15.94 -0.20
CA PHE A 111 3.79 -14.88 0.60
C PHE A 111 5.12 -14.44 -0.01
N ILE A 112 6.02 -15.38 -0.34
CA ILE A 112 7.35 -15.04 -0.88
C ILE A 112 7.25 -14.32 -2.22
N ARG A 113 6.39 -14.76 -3.14
CA ARG A 113 6.19 -14.11 -4.44
C ARG A 113 5.74 -12.65 -4.28
N GLU A 114 4.75 -12.42 -3.42
CA GLU A 114 4.25 -11.07 -3.17
C GLU A 114 5.30 -10.21 -2.47
N TYR A 115 5.93 -10.75 -1.41
CA TYR A 115 6.97 -10.06 -0.64
C TYR A 115 8.14 -9.57 -1.50
N GLN A 116 8.65 -10.42 -2.41
CA GLN A 116 9.75 -10.07 -3.31
C GLN A 116 9.45 -8.85 -4.20
N THR A 117 8.17 -8.66 -4.55
CA THR A 117 7.76 -7.58 -5.44
C THR A 117 7.21 -6.36 -4.71
N LEU A 118 6.87 -6.51 -3.42
CA LEU A 118 6.17 -5.50 -2.63
C LEU A 118 6.89 -4.16 -2.63
N PHE A 119 8.22 -4.14 -2.50
CA PHE A 119 8.99 -2.90 -2.40
C PHE A 119 9.33 -2.25 -3.75
N PHE A 120 9.07 -2.89 -4.90
CA PHE A 120 9.42 -2.31 -6.20
C PHE A 120 8.61 -1.05 -6.52
N PHE A 121 7.33 -1.05 -6.16
CA PHE A 121 6.40 0.05 -6.46
C PHE A 121 5.81 0.70 -5.22
N ASN A 122 6.16 0.22 -4.02
CA ASN A 122 5.58 0.69 -2.78
C ASN A 122 6.68 1.07 -1.78
N HIS A 123 6.51 2.22 -1.14
CA HIS A 123 7.42 2.73 -0.11
C HIS A 123 6.73 2.67 1.26
N PRO A 124 6.87 1.59 2.04
CA PRO A 124 6.23 1.52 3.35
C PRO A 124 6.77 2.56 4.32
N THR A 125 5.90 2.97 5.24
CA THR A 125 6.27 3.69 6.46
C THR A 125 7.17 2.82 7.32
N LYS A 126 7.84 3.43 8.30
CA LYS A 126 8.68 2.70 9.25
C LYS A 126 7.90 1.57 9.94
N GLN A 127 6.69 1.87 10.42
CA GLN A 127 5.84 0.91 11.11
C GLN A 127 5.41 -0.25 10.21
N GLU A 128 4.92 0.04 9.00
CA GLU A 128 4.54 -1.03 8.04
C GLU A 128 5.75 -1.88 7.67
N LYS A 129 6.93 -1.28 7.49
CA LYS A 129 8.15 -2.02 7.19
C LYS A 129 8.51 -2.97 8.34
N GLU A 130 8.46 -2.51 9.58
CA GLU A 130 8.72 -3.35 10.75
C GLU A 130 7.74 -4.54 10.83
N GLU A 131 6.46 -4.31 10.54
CA GLU A 131 5.45 -5.38 10.53
C GLU A 131 5.68 -6.38 9.38
N ILE A 132 5.92 -5.89 8.16
CA ILE A 132 6.25 -6.71 6.99
C ILE A 132 7.46 -7.60 7.28
N GLU A 133 8.53 -7.03 7.85
CA GLU A 133 9.75 -7.76 8.18
C GLU A 133 9.54 -8.79 9.29
N SER A 134 8.68 -8.50 10.28
CA SER A 134 8.30 -9.46 11.31
C SER A 134 7.68 -10.72 10.70
N TYR A 135 6.71 -10.56 9.79
CA TYR A 135 6.13 -11.69 9.06
C TYR A 135 7.19 -12.38 8.17
N ALA A 136 8.03 -11.63 7.47
CA ALA A 136 9.07 -12.21 6.62
C ALA A 136 10.02 -13.12 7.41
N GLN A 137 10.44 -12.68 8.61
CA GLN A 137 11.25 -13.53 9.50
C GLN A 137 10.49 -14.76 9.97
N TRP A 138 9.21 -14.62 10.34
CA TRP A 138 8.40 -15.76 10.75
C TRP A 138 8.26 -16.81 9.62
N PHE A 139 7.96 -16.36 8.39
CA PHE A 139 7.85 -17.24 7.21
C PHE A 139 9.20 -17.89 6.86
N LYS A 140 10.33 -17.21 7.08
CA LYS A 140 11.66 -17.81 6.96
C LYS A 140 11.85 -18.96 7.95
N GLN A 141 11.46 -18.78 9.20
CA GLN A 141 11.54 -19.84 10.22
C GLN A 141 10.60 -21.01 9.90
N LEU A 142 9.41 -20.73 9.38
CA LEU A 142 8.48 -21.75 8.91
C LEU A 142 9.13 -22.64 7.84
N LYS A 143 9.79 -22.04 6.84
CA LYS A 143 10.47 -22.77 5.77
C LYS A 143 11.54 -23.73 6.29
N LEU A 144 12.39 -23.27 7.21
CA LEU A 144 13.42 -24.11 7.82
C LEU A 144 12.81 -25.34 8.51
N LYS A 145 11.72 -25.16 9.28
CA LYS A 145 11.02 -26.26 9.94
C LYS A 145 10.42 -27.27 8.94
N ILE A 146 9.84 -26.77 7.84
CA ILE A 146 9.29 -27.61 6.77
C ILE A 146 10.38 -28.46 6.14
N ASP A 147 11.55 -27.87 5.86
CA ASP A 147 12.65 -28.55 5.18
C ASP A 147 13.30 -29.60 6.08
N SER A 148 13.57 -29.29 7.36
CA SER A 148 14.07 -30.28 8.32
C SER A 148 13.10 -31.46 8.53
N ALA A 149 11.78 -31.22 8.47
CA ALA A 149 10.79 -32.29 8.57
C ALA A 149 10.74 -33.21 7.34
N LYS A 150 11.23 -32.76 6.17
CA LYS A 150 11.37 -33.59 4.98
C LYS A 150 12.62 -34.47 5.04
N GLU A 151 13.73 -33.95 5.55
CA GLU A 151 15.00 -34.68 5.65
C GLU A 151 14.94 -35.88 6.62
N ILE A 152 14.11 -35.83 7.66
CA ILE A 152 13.95 -36.94 8.62
C ILE A 152 13.13 -38.11 8.03
N LYS A 153 12.42 -37.91 6.92
CA LYS A 153 11.55 -38.92 6.28
C LYS A 153 12.22 -39.68 5.12
N HIS A 154 13.47 -39.38 4.82
CA HIS A 154 14.30 -40.08 3.82
C HIS A 154 15.44 -40.82 4.52
#